data_AF-A0A183T8C3-F1
#
_entry.id   AF-A0A183T8C3-F1
#
_cell.length_a   1.000
_cell.length_b   1.000
_cell.length_c   1.000
_cell.angle_alpha   90.00
_cell.angle_beta   90.00
_cell.angle_gamma   90.00
#
_symmetry.space_group_name_H-M   'P 1'
#
loop_
_entity.id
_entity.type
_entity.pdbx_description
1 polymer ?
#
loop_
_entity_poly.entity_id
_entity_poly.type
_entity_poly.pdbx_seq_one_letter_code
_entity_poly.pdbx_strand_id
1 'polypeptide(L)'
;MNSRLPQENTYDLEQQFLLSLPEEAARYLSEDLNVGIPLKDNLTIEMKPDMRNAIVRYNGQVYRGVLLDLPCIIESLKTTDRKTFYKTADISQIMICSQSEDNGPIRGSAAYLSSRSQAGNVSTAGGRDPREYQYLHGITPPLKNVLRRRFRKTRKKRLVDMPQIEKEVKQLLRADMQAEGVK
;
A
#
# COMPACT_ATOMS: atom_id res chain seq x y z
N MET A 1 13.99 46.45 -11.10
CA MET A 1 12.92 46.10 -10.14
C MET A 1 12.51 44.65 -10.44
N ASN A 2 13.17 43.67 -9.81
CA ASN A 2 12.78 42.26 -9.93
C ASN A 2 11.79 41.95 -8.80
N SER A 3 10.50 41.94 -9.12
CA SER A 3 9.46 41.38 -8.26
C SER A 3 9.68 39.87 -8.17
N ARG A 4 10.13 39.39 -7.01
CA ARG A 4 10.08 37.97 -6.68
C ARG A 4 8.62 37.53 -6.74
N LEU A 5 8.32 36.51 -7.54
CA LEU A 5 7.05 35.80 -7.49
C LEU A 5 6.84 35.29 -6.04
N PRO A 6 5.61 35.32 -5.50
CA PRO A 6 5.35 34.81 -4.17
C PRO A 6 5.78 33.35 -4.09
N GLN A 7 6.49 32.97 -3.02
CA GLN A 7 6.83 31.58 -2.73
C GLN A 7 5.57 30.73 -2.84
N GLU A 8 5.60 29.67 -3.65
CA GLU A 8 4.59 28.63 -3.60
C GLU A 8 4.55 28.13 -2.16
N ASN A 9 3.44 28.38 -1.47
CA ASN A 9 3.20 27.79 -0.16
C ASN A 9 3.26 26.27 -0.33
N THR A 10 4.31 25.65 0.17
CA THR A 10 4.43 24.20 0.27
C THR A 10 3.44 23.76 1.36
N TYR A 11 2.21 23.44 0.95
CA TYR A 11 1.23 22.86 1.85
C TYR A 11 1.51 21.37 1.97
N ASP A 12 1.81 20.89 3.18
CA ASP A 12 1.84 19.46 3.46
C ASP A 12 0.41 18.92 3.49
N LEU A 13 0.14 17.96 2.61
CA LEU A 13 -1.15 17.28 2.56
C LEU A 13 -1.25 16.30 3.73
N GLU A 14 -2.40 16.31 4.40
CA GLU A 14 -2.71 15.35 5.44
C GLU A 14 -2.70 13.91 4.87
N GLN A 15 -1.93 13.02 5.49
CA GLN A 15 -1.84 11.62 5.09
C GLN A 15 -2.68 10.75 6.00
N GLN A 16 -3.57 9.96 5.40
CA GLN A 16 -4.50 9.10 6.13
C GLN A 16 -4.41 7.66 5.61
N PHE A 17 -4.47 6.69 6.51
CA PHE A 17 -4.54 5.27 6.21
C PHE A 17 -5.48 4.56 7.19
N LEU A 18 -5.97 3.38 6.83
CA LEU A 18 -6.82 2.58 7.72
C LEU A 18 -5.99 1.74 8.68
N LEU A 19 -6.37 1.71 9.96
CA LEU A 19 -5.81 0.80 10.95
C LEU A 19 -6.82 -0.32 11.24
N SER A 20 -6.40 -1.57 11.07
CA SER A 20 -7.20 -2.75 11.40
C SER A 20 -6.52 -3.52 12.52
N LEU A 21 -7.20 -3.61 13.67
CA LEU A 21 -6.78 -4.37 14.84
C LEU A 21 -7.55 -5.70 14.93
N PRO A 22 -7.04 -6.69 15.68
CA PRO A 22 -7.83 -7.85 16.09
C PRO A 22 -9.12 -7.41 16.78
N GLU A 23 -10.18 -8.20 16.62
CA GLU A 23 -11.56 -7.82 17.00
C GLU A 23 -11.67 -7.32 18.46
N GLU A 24 -11.01 -8.01 19.37
CA GLU A 24 -11.02 -7.67 20.80
C GLU A 24 -10.34 -6.31 21.06
N ALA A 25 -9.15 -6.10 20.50
CA ALA A 25 -8.42 -4.84 20.62
C ALA A 25 -9.15 -3.67 19.95
N ALA A 26 -9.76 -3.92 18.79
CA ALA A 26 -10.58 -2.92 18.08
C ALA A 26 -11.80 -2.50 18.91
N ARG A 27 -12.44 -3.45 19.60
CA ARG A 27 -13.58 -3.17 20.50
C ARG A 27 -13.16 -2.27 21.64
N TYR A 28 -12.09 -2.61 22.36
CA TYR A 28 -11.57 -1.77 23.45
C TYR A 28 -11.15 -0.39 22.95
N LEU A 29 -10.46 -0.30 21.82
CA LEU A 29 -10.08 1.00 21.25
C LEU A 29 -11.30 1.87 20.90
N SER A 30 -12.37 1.25 20.40
CA SER A 30 -13.62 1.95 20.12
C SER A 30 -14.28 2.47 21.40
N GLU A 31 -14.29 1.67 22.47
CA GLU A 31 -14.81 2.08 23.78
C GLU A 31 -14.01 3.25 24.37
N ASP A 32 -12.69 3.16 24.38
CA ASP A 32 -11.79 4.22 24.86
C ASP A 32 -11.98 5.53 24.09
N LEU A 33 -12.11 5.45 22.76
CA LEU A 33 -12.38 6.61 21.89
C LEU A 33 -13.74 7.25 22.18
N ASN A 34 -14.77 6.45 22.44
CA ASN A 34 -16.11 6.97 22.74
C ASN A 34 -16.19 7.63 24.12
N VAL A 35 -15.43 7.13 25.09
CA VAL A 35 -15.32 7.74 26.44
C VAL A 35 -14.40 8.97 26.44
N GLY A 36 -13.56 9.12 25.40
CA GLY A 36 -12.63 10.24 25.27
C GLY A 36 -11.34 10.03 26.07
N ILE A 37 -10.95 8.78 26.30
CA ILE A 37 -9.68 8.45 26.96
C ILE A 37 -8.53 8.89 26.03
N PRO A 38 -7.56 9.67 26.53
CA PRO A 38 -6.41 10.08 25.72
C PRO A 38 -5.60 8.88 25.22
N LEU A 39 -5.38 8.78 23.91
CA LEU A 39 -4.63 7.67 23.31
C LEU A 39 -3.11 7.83 23.38
N LYS A 40 -2.59 8.99 23.81
CA LYS A 40 -1.17 9.35 23.70
C LYS A 40 -0.23 8.31 24.32
N ASP A 41 -0.60 7.78 25.48
CA ASP A 41 0.20 6.79 26.21
C ASP A 41 -0.28 5.35 25.96
N ASN A 42 -1.49 5.20 25.40
CA ASN A 42 -2.15 3.90 25.24
C ASN A 42 -1.98 3.30 23.85
N LEU A 43 -1.73 4.11 22.81
CA LEU A 43 -1.58 3.67 21.42
C LEU A 43 -0.29 4.25 20.81
N THR A 44 0.60 3.38 20.35
CA THR A 44 1.81 3.78 19.61
C THR A 44 1.96 2.94 18.34
N ILE A 45 2.47 3.57 17.27
CA ILE A 45 2.75 2.93 15.99
C ILE A 45 4.20 3.26 15.62
N GLU A 46 5.04 2.24 15.59
CA GLU A 46 6.45 2.36 15.21
C GLU A 46 6.68 1.68 13.86
N MET A 47 6.96 2.47 12.82
CA MET A 47 7.26 1.94 11.49
C MET A 47 8.69 1.39 11.43
N LYS A 48 8.87 0.22 10.85
CA LYS A 48 10.20 -0.33 10.55
C LYS A 48 10.81 0.39 9.33
N PRO A 49 12.14 0.32 9.14
CA PRO A 49 12.81 1.00 8.02
C PRO A 49 12.34 0.60 6.61
N ASP A 50 11.66 -0.54 6.47
CA ASP A 50 11.10 -0.99 5.20
C ASP A 50 9.77 -0.30 4.83
N MET A 51 9.22 0.53 5.73
CA MET A 51 7.94 1.25 5.57
C MET A 51 6.74 0.34 5.27
N ARG A 52 6.87 -0.97 5.50
CA ARG A 52 5.84 -1.97 5.25
C ARG A 52 5.47 -2.74 6.49
N ASN A 53 6.40 -2.90 7.42
CA ASN A 53 6.15 -3.54 8.70
C ASN A 53 6.16 -2.47 9.81
N ALA A 54 5.34 -2.68 10.83
CA ALA A 54 5.22 -1.81 11.99
C ALA A 54 5.07 -2.61 13.28
N ILE A 55 5.40 -2.00 14.40
CA ILE A 55 5.09 -2.49 15.74
C ILE A 55 4.00 -1.56 16.28
N VAL A 56 2.82 -2.10 16.52
CA VAL A 56 1.69 -1.37 17.09
C VAL A 56 1.53 -1.79 18.53
N ARG A 57 1.51 -0.86 19.47
CA ARG A 57 1.26 -1.17 20.89
C ARG A 57 -0.04 -0.54 21.31
N TYR A 58 -0.91 -1.34 21.89
CA TYR A 58 -2.19 -0.87 22.42
C TYR A 58 -2.49 -1.54 23.76
N ASN A 59 -2.78 -0.74 24.79
CA ASN A 59 -3.14 -1.21 26.14
C ASN A 59 -2.14 -2.26 26.70
N GLY A 60 -0.84 -1.97 26.61
CA GLY A 60 0.24 -2.87 27.03
C GLY A 60 0.48 -4.09 26.13
N GLN A 61 -0.39 -4.36 25.16
CA GLN A 61 -0.24 -5.44 24.18
C GLN A 61 0.56 -4.99 22.97
N VAL A 62 1.30 -5.91 22.37
CA VAL A 62 2.12 -5.65 21.18
C VAL A 62 1.54 -6.43 20.00
N TYR A 63 1.38 -5.74 18.88
CA TYR A 63 0.86 -6.27 17.63
C TYR A 63 1.87 -6.04 16.52
N ARG A 64 2.00 -7.03 15.63
CA ARG A 64 2.69 -6.87 14.37
C ARG A 64 1.75 -6.21 13.37
N GLY A 65 2.09 -5.01 12.91
CA GLY A 65 1.40 -4.31 11.83
C GLY A 65 2.07 -4.55 10.48
N VAL A 66 1.27 -4.75 9.42
CA VAL A 66 1.76 -4.76 8.03
C VAL A 66 0.91 -3.81 7.19
N LEU A 67 1.57 -2.88 6.51
CA LEU A 67 0.96 -1.88 5.64
C LEU A 67 0.78 -2.44 4.22
N LEU A 68 -0.49 -2.64 3.84
CA LEU A 68 -0.90 -3.18 2.56
C LEU A 68 -1.56 -2.10 1.70
N ASP A 69 -1.40 -2.23 0.39
CA ASP A 69 -2.01 -1.35 -0.60
C ASP A 69 -3.43 -1.81 -0.92
N LEU A 70 -4.40 -0.93 -0.71
CA LEU A 70 -5.79 -1.17 -1.04
C LEU A 70 -5.99 -1.14 -2.56
N PRO A 71 -6.86 -2.00 -3.10
CA PRO A 71 -7.17 -1.98 -4.52
C PRO A 71 -8.09 -0.83 -4.92
N CYS A 72 -8.85 -0.28 -3.99
CA CYS A 72 -9.77 0.82 -4.21
C CYS A 72 -9.24 2.08 -3.52
N ILE A 73 -9.27 3.21 -4.23
CA ILE A 73 -9.07 4.53 -3.63
C ILE A 73 -10.32 4.88 -2.83
N ILE A 74 -10.12 5.30 -1.58
CA ILE A 74 -11.18 5.73 -0.66
C ILE A 74 -10.97 7.21 -0.40
N GLU A 75 -11.98 8.04 -0.64
CA GLU A 75 -11.91 9.45 -0.27
C GLU A 75 -12.43 9.63 1.15
N SER A 76 -11.70 10.35 2.00
CA SER A 76 -12.24 10.84 3.27
C SER A 76 -12.89 12.20 3.04
N LEU A 77 -14.12 12.35 3.54
CA LEU A 77 -14.87 13.59 3.44
C LEU A 77 -15.37 14.03 4.81
N LYS A 78 -15.23 15.31 5.09
CA LYS A 78 -15.83 15.95 6.27
C LYS A 78 -17.09 16.70 5.90
N THR A 79 -18.03 16.76 6.84
CA THR A 79 -19.29 17.49 6.70
C THR A 79 -19.70 18.06 8.05
N THR A 80 -20.40 19.19 8.03
CA THR A 80 -21.03 19.79 9.22
C THR A 80 -22.55 19.66 9.18
N ASP A 81 -23.14 19.54 7.99
CA ASP A 81 -24.59 19.55 7.74
C ASP A 81 -25.15 18.22 7.20
N ARG A 82 -24.27 17.24 6.95
CA ARG A 82 -24.58 15.92 6.35
C ARG A 82 -25.15 16.01 4.93
N LYS A 83 -24.97 17.14 4.24
CA LYS A 83 -25.42 17.36 2.86
C LYS A 83 -24.25 17.76 1.96
N THR A 84 -23.46 18.73 2.40
CA THR A 84 -22.25 19.16 1.71
C THR A 84 -21.05 18.47 2.32
N PHE A 85 -20.25 17.84 1.46
CA PHE A 85 -19.08 17.07 1.84
C PHE A 85 -17.84 17.68 1.21
N TYR A 86 -16.79 17.81 2.01
CA TYR A 86 -15.51 18.38 1.60
C TYR A 86 -14.44 17.30 1.72
N LYS A 87 -13.77 17.00 0.61
CA LYS A 87 -12.68 16.03 0.58
C LYS A 87 -11.52 16.49 1.45
N THR A 88 -10.98 15.58 2.26
CA THR A 88 -9.82 15.83 3.14
C THR A 88 -8.58 15.07 2.69
N ALA A 89 -8.72 13.78 2.32
CA ALA A 89 -7.59 12.99 1.87
C ALA A 89 -8.03 11.82 0.96
N ASP A 90 -7.05 11.25 0.27
CA ASP A 90 -7.16 9.98 -0.43
C ASP A 90 -6.49 8.88 0.39
N ILE A 91 -7.25 7.83 0.71
CA ILE A 91 -6.80 6.66 1.46
C ILE A 91 -6.67 5.50 0.48
N SER A 92 -5.46 4.95 0.40
CA SER A 92 -5.13 3.82 -0.50
C SER A 92 -4.35 2.71 0.22
N GLN A 93 -4.23 2.79 1.55
CA GLN A 93 -3.47 1.83 2.34
C GLN A 93 -4.22 1.43 3.62
N ILE A 94 -3.95 0.21 4.07
CA ILE A 94 -4.45 -0.35 5.31
C ILE A 94 -3.32 -1.04 6.07
N MET A 95 -3.16 -0.70 7.34
CA MET A 95 -2.29 -1.42 8.26
C MET A 95 -3.11 -2.50 8.97
N ILE A 96 -2.77 -3.76 8.72
CA ILE A 96 -3.41 -4.91 9.38
C ILE A 96 -2.51 -5.37 10.52
N CYS A 97 -3.06 -5.38 11.72
CA CYS A 97 -2.38 -5.80 12.93
C CYS A 97 -2.76 -7.24 13.30
N SER A 98 -1.76 -8.01 13.70
CA SER A 98 -1.91 -9.41 14.11
C SER A 98 -1.11 -9.68 15.38
N GLN A 99 -1.65 -10.56 16.24
CA GLN A 99 -0.95 -11.06 17.45
C GLN A 99 -0.13 -12.33 17.16
N SER A 100 -0.30 -12.93 15.98
CA SER A 100 0.41 -14.15 15.61
C SER A 100 1.87 -13.87 15.28
N GLU A 101 2.77 -14.67 15.85
CA GLU A 101 4.19 -14.74 15.43
C GLU A 101 4.38 -15.37 14.04
N ASP A 102 3.28 -15.81 13.41
CA ASP A 102 3.31 -16.34 12.06
C ASP A 102 3.77 -15.24 11.10
N ASN A 103 5.04 -15.36 10.67
CA ASN A 103 5.65 -14.52 9.65
C ASN A 103 5.12 -14.83 8.24
N GLY A 104 4.12 -15.71 8.14
CA GLY A 104 3.36 -15.93 6.92
C GLY A 104 2.74 -14.65 6.36
N PRO A 105 2.37 -14.66 5.07
CA PRO A 105 1.64 -13.56 4.45
C PRO A 105 0.32 -13.30 5.19
N ILE A 106 -0.24 -12.08 5.08
CA ILE A 106 -1.52 -11.76 5.73
C ILE A 106 -2.68 -12.30 4.90
N ARG A 107 -3.68 -12.93 5.54
CA ARG A 107 -4.83 -13.53 4.84
C ARG A 107 -5.55 -12.44 4.04
N GLY A 108 -5.79 -12.70 2.76
CA GLY A 108 -6.37 -11.69 1.85
C GLY A 108 -5.35 -10.77 1.19
N SER A 109 -4.05 -10.90 1.44
CA SER A 109 -3.00 -10.35 0.58
C SER A 109 -2.80 -11.21 -0.68
N ALA A 110 -2.33 -10.60 -1.77
CA ALA A 110 -2.02 -11.33 -3.00
C ALA A 110 -0.82 -12.28 -2.84
N ALA A 111 -0.02 -12.13 -1.78
CA ALA A 111 1.03 -13.07 -1.40
C ALA A 111 0.52 -14.50 -1.15
N TYR A 112 -0.73 -14.68 -0.71
CA TYR A 112 -1.36 -16.01 -0.57
C TYR A 112 -1.82 -16.64 -1.89
N LEU A 113 -1.82 -15.90 -3.00
CA LEU A 113 -2.18 -16.47 -4.32
C LEU A 113 -1.00 -17.22 -4.96
N SER A 114 0.18 -17.18 -4.35
CA SER A 114 1.42 -17.81 -4.83
C SER A 114 1.44 -19.32 -4.56
N SER A 115 0.59 -20.07 -5.25
CA SER A 115 0.82 -21.52 -5.42
C SER A 115 0.36 -22.09 -6.77
N ARG A 116 -0.33 -21.32 -7.63
CA ARG A 116 -0.92 -21.91 -8.86
C ARG A 116 -0.77 -21.10 -10.15
N SER A 117 -0.09 -19.96 -10.12
CA SER A 117 0.02 -19.05 -11.27
C SER A 117 1.45 -18.77 -11.73
N GLN A 118 2.45 -19.47 -11.20
CA GLN A 118 3.83 -19.40 -11.69
C GLN A 118 4.35 -20.78 -12.07
N ALA A 119 3.89 -21.27 -13.22
CA ALA A 119 4.57 -22.31 -13.99
C ALA A 119 5.39 -21.68 -15.14
N GLY A 120 5.96 -20.48 -14.98
CA GLY A 120 6.72 -19.92 -16.10
C GLY A 120 7.31 -18.52 -16.02
N ASN A 121 7.57 -17.91 -14.86
CA ASN A 121 8.44 -16.72 -14.82
C ASN A 121 9.10 -16.57 -13.46
N VAL A 122 10.18 -17.34 -13.26
CA VAL A 122 11.16 -17.10 -12.19
C VAL A 122 11.60 -15.64 -12.31
N SER A 123 11.28 -14.82 -11.32
CA SER A 123 11.84 -13.48 -11.22
C SER A 123 13.31 -13.61 -10.84
N THR A 124 14.16 -13.54 -11.86
CA THR A 124 15.61 -13.39 -11.74
C THR A 124 15.95 -11.95 -11.36
N ALA A 125 15.77 -11.62 -10.08
CA ALA A 125 16.41 -10.51 -9.37
C ALA A 125 15.86 -10.51 -7.95
N GLY A 126 16.71 -10.34 -6.92
CA GLY A 126 16.32 -10.33 -5.50
C GLY A 126 15.40 -9.17 -5.05
N GLY A 127 14.51 -8.68 -5.92
CA GLY A 127 13.44 -7.76 -5.57
C GLY A 127 12.21 -8.52 -5.08
N ARG A 128 11.68 -8.13 -3.92
CA ARG A 128 10.40 -8.63 -3.41
C ARG A 128 9.30 -8.40 -4.45
N ASP A 129 8.43 -9.40 -4.64
CA ASP A 129 7.31 -9.31 -5.58
C ASP A 129 6.41 -8.13 -5.19
N PRO A 130 6.13 -7.15 -6.09
CA PRO A 130 5.25 -6.02 -5.77
C PRO A 130 3.86 -6.43 -5.29
N ARG A 131 3.44 -7.67 -5.60
CA ARG A 131 2.17 -8.25 -5.15
C ARG A 131 2.19 -8.68 -3.68
N GLU A 132 3.35 -8.73 -3.03
CA GLU A 132 3.48 -9.16 -1.64
C GLU A 132 2.62 -8.30 -0.70
N TYR A 133 2.64 -6.97 -0.90
CA TYR A 133 1.90 -6.02 -0.07
C TYR A 133 0.56 -5.60 -0.67
N GLN A 134 0.09 -6.26 -1.73
CA GLN A 134 -1.18 -5.91 -2.36
C GLN A 134 -2.36 -6.58 -1.65
N TYR A 135 -3.37 -5.81 -1.26
CA TYR A 135 -4.58 -6.34 -0.65
C TYR A 135 -5.62 -6.76 -1.71
N LEU A 136 -6.27 -7.91 -1.53
CA LEU A 136 -7.18 -8.48 -2.53
C LEU A 136 -8.60 -7.91 -2.49
N HIS A 137 -8.98 -7.33 -1.37
CA HIS A 137 -10.37 -6.95 -1.07
C HIS A 137 -10.51 -5.42 -1.01
N GLY A 138 -11.67 -4.89 -1.38
CA GLY A 138 -12.08 -3.58 -0.90
C GLY A 138 -12.59 -3.69 0.55
N ILE A 139 -12.73 -2.55 1.21
CA ILE A 139 -13.20 -2.48 2.60
C ILE A 139 -14.67 -2.87 2.74
N THR A 140 -15.50 -2.54 1.75
CA THR A 140 -16.93 -2.82 1.79
C THR A 140 -17.25 -4.26 1.34
N PRO A 141 -18.28 -4.92 1.93
CA PRO A 141 -18.61 -6.31 1.60
C PRO A 141 -18.79 -6.59 0.10
N PRO A 142 -19.45 -5.73 -0.70
CA PRO A 142 -19.60 -5.94 -2.14
C PRO A 142 -18.29 -6.00 -2.92
N LEU A 143 -17.19 -5.48 -2.35
CA LEU A 143 -15.86 -5.40 -2.94
C LEU A 143 -14.91 -6.52 -2.47
N LYS A 144 -15.44 -7.61 -1.88
CA LYS A 144 -14.65 -8.82 -1.64
C LYS A 144 -14.05 -9.34 -2.96
N ASN A 145 -12.74 -9.60 -2.94
CA ASN A 145 -11.93 -10.05 -4.09
C ASN A 145 -12.02 -9.13 -5.32
N VAL A 146 -12.14 -7.81 -5.13
CA VAL A 146 -12.36 -6.83 -6.20
C VAL A 146 -11.31 -6.91 -7.32
N LEU A 147 -10.02 -7.10 -6.98
CA LEU A 147 -8.93 -7.22 -7.96
C LEU A 147 -9.13 -8.35 -8.95
N ARG A 148 -9.71 -9.48 -8.50
CA ARG A 148 -9.92 -10.67 -9.33
C ARG A 148 -11.28 -10.66 -10.01
N ARG A 149 -12.31 -10.14 -9.33
CA ARG A 149 -13.70 -10.34 -9.71
C ARG A 149 -14.33 -9.16 -10.44
N ARG A 150 -13.98 -7.93 -10.06
CA ARG A 150 -14.67 -6.72 -10.53
C ARG A 150 -13.81 -5.82 -11.39
N PHE A 151 -12.49 -5.77 -11.14
CA PHE A 151 -11.61 -4.95 -11.95
C PHE A 151 -11.36 -5.59 -13.31
N ARG A 152 -11.67 -4.84 -14.36
CA ARG A 152 -11.34 -5.24 -15.73
C ARG A 152 -9.83 -5.25 -15.88
N LYS A 153 -9.27 -6.39 -16.26
CA LYS A 153 -7.83 -6.51 -16.51
C LYS A 153 -7.45 -5.67 -17.72
N THR A 154 -6.54 -4.74 -17.53
CA THR A 154 -5.96 -3.97 -18.63
C THR A 154 -5.21 -4.93 -19.53
N ARG A 155 -5.54 -4.93 -20.84
CA ARG A 155 -4.69 -5.60 -21.82
C ARG A 155 -3.34 -4.90 -21.78
N LYS A 156 -2.25 -5.63 -21.52
CA LYS A 156 -0.91 -5.07 -21.58
C LYS A 156 -0.74 -4.42 -22.96
N LYS A 157 -0.65 -3.09 -23.02
CA LYS A 157 -0.09 -2.44 -24.21
C LYS A 157 1.38 -2.86 -24.22
N ARG A 158 1.92 -3.25 -25.37
CA ARG A 158 3.36 -3.59 -25.55
C ARG A 158 4.31 -2.50 -24.99
N LEU A 159 3.79 -1.29 -24.74
CA LEU A 159 4.49 -0.15 -24.16
C LEU A 159 4.87 -0.29 -22.66
N VAL A 160 4.24 -1.18 -21.87
CA VAL A 160 4.61 -1.33 -20.44
C VAL A 160 6.01 -1.95 -20.27
N ASP A 161 6.45 -2.71 -21.27
CA ASP A 161 7.80 -3.26 -21.32
C ASP A 161 8.81 -2.22 -21.84
N MET A 162 8.38 -1.01 -22.24
CA MET A 162 9.27 0.00 -22.84
C MET A 162 10.50 0.35 -21.97
N PRO A 163 10.42 0.49 -20.63
CA PRO A 163 11.62 0.76 -19.83
C PRO A 163 12.62 -0.40 -19.83
N GLN A 164 12.13 -1.64 -19.85
CA GLN A 164 12.97 -2.84 -19.92
C GLN A 164 13.53 -3.03 -21.33
N ILE A 165 12.69 -2.86 -22.36
CA ILE A 165 13.07 -2.86 -23.77
C ILE A 165 14.08 -1.76 -24.06
N GLU A 166 13.89 -0.54 -23.58
CA GLU A 166 14.86 0.56 -23.73
C GLU A 166 16.19 0.23 -23.07
N LYS A 167 16.16 -0.36 -21.87
CA LYS A 167 17.38 -0.77 -21.17
C LYS A 167 18.13 -1.83 -21.97
N GLU A 168 17.41 -2.83 -22.47
CA GLU A 168 17.96 -3.93 -23.26
C GLU A 168 18.46 -3.44 -24.62
N VAL A 169 17.71 -2.58 -25.32
CA VAL A 169 18.13 -1.91 -26.56
C VAL A 169 19.39 -1.08 -26.35
N LYS A 170 19.46 -0.28 -25.27
CA LYS A 170 20.68 0.48 -24.92
C LYS A 170 21.87 -0.43 -24.62
N GLN A 171 21.62 -1.62 -24.10
CA GLN A 171 22.67 -2.60 -23.82
C GLN A 171 23.18 -3.23 -25.11
N LEU A 172 22.29 -3.65 -26.02
CA LEU A 172 22.63 -4.18 -27.33
C LEU A 172 23.41 -3.17 -28.17
N LEU A 173 22.94 -1.92 -28.25
CA LEU A 173 23.64 -0.86 -28.99
C LEU A 173 25.04 -0.57 -28.44
N ARG A 174 25.24 -0.68 -27.13
CA ARG A 174 26.58 -0.54 -26.53
C ARG A 174 27.48 -1.71 -26.88
N ALA A 175 26.95 -2.93 -26.88
CA ALA A 175 27.69 -4.12 -27.27
C ALA A 175 28.11 -4.06 -28.75
N ASP A 176 27.22 -3.61 -29.63
CA ASP A 176 27.50 -3.45 -31.06
C ASP A 176 28.56 -2.37 -31.33
N MET A 177 28.50 -1.22 -30.63
CA MET A 177 29.56 -0.20 -30.75
C MET A 177 30.93 -0.67 -30.27
N GLN A 178 30.98 -1.65 -29.38
CA GLN A 178 32.22 -2.22 -28.84
C GLN A 178 32.73 -3.39 -29.68
N ALA A 179 31.97 -3.87 -30.66
CA ALA A 179 32.38 -4.98 -31.51
C ALA A 179 33.18 -4.47 -32.73
N GLU A 180 34.38 -5.00 -32.94
CA GLU A 180 35.25 -4.67 -34.08
C GLU A 180 34.82 -5.33 -35.41
N GLY A 181 33.79 -6.20 -35.38
CA GLY A 181 33.19 -6.80 -36.57
C GLY A 181 31.97 -7.65 -36.24
N VAL A 182 30.88 -7.42 -36.97
CA VAL A 182 29.62 -8.18 -36.87
C VAL A 182 29.64 -9.26 -37.96
N LYS A 183 29.47 -10.53 -37.57
CA LYS A 183 29.29 -11.66 -38.50
C LYS A 183 27.83 -11.88 -38.83
#